data_AF-A0A2M6X6G1-F1
#
_entry.id   AF-A0A2M6X6G1-F1
#
_cell.length_a   1.000
_cell.length_b   1.000
_cell.length_c   1.000
_cell.angle_alpha   90.00
_cell.angle_beta   90.00
_cell.angle_gamma   90.00
#
_symmetry.space_group_name_H-M   'P 1'
#
loop_
_entity.id
_entity.type
_entity.pdbx_description
1 polymer ?
#
loop_
_entity_poly.entity_id
_entity_poly.type
_entity_poly.pdbx_seq_one_letter_code
_entity_poly.pdbx_strand_id
1 'polypeptide(L)'
;MKPLDLRSSKKERLIYPVITGIALLALHQNCSKARLGTFDQPASLSKAEGYFCSEMRSTSFVEKNVVFVFDMSRSNIGENVVSGSNYGLDTSLGNDLAKARFESANQFIQNCSGPNTHYKIISFSDKLITTPNSHGCDGTFYSSQEASSALQELGALQDSDLARLRANPEDPIVQMKQTNYESALNCLRSILVSENSQKSANQYQVFFITDGAPTMGVCTRAGAEGSTNIDNNCFKQQAQDIVIQAIGKGKSAFIQPIFYHRLLDATPKPPEVASALDTLNMLAEGGRTGGVKASRNLDANTFCEITDKPLSTRYRKESLSVINLTAIMYQGRLEADSDMDGIPDSVEEKFNFDPTNSRTYGILDKLCLDLGGAQLNSEGEPFCLQGIDVSQCKGMAIGMNSCELALLRIAGSNGLDSDSDGIIDFIELIRGSSPVLSDALLDRDGDGWVNRFEIAQGSDLSFWDADLPNENKVMVRETLTSPKDFCPQEHETWQLSVDQIPVAETKKFEGGKKLCESRDSQNGLEKCFDLSHEASENVILFLVRSIPDSKSSDDSIRFWGAVRKVRNTGTLGPKLTSGIAVSPTDFYYLGEERK
;
A
#
# COMPACT_ATOMS: atom_id res chain seq x y z
N MET A 1 35.87 -61.97 15.26
CA MET A 1 37.15 -62.72 15.14
C MET A 1 38.23 -61.76 14.63
N LYS A 2 39.52 -62.13 14.76
CA LYS A 2 40.66 -61.25 14.45
C LYS A 2 40.85 -60.97 12.94
N PRO A 3 41.57 -59.89 12.56
CA PRO A 3 41.73 -59.41 11.19
C PRO A 3 42.95 -60.00 10.48
N LEU A 4 43.14 -59.62 9.21
CA LEU A 4 44.41 -59.74 8.49
C LEU A 4 44.74 -58.43 7.75
N ASP A 5 45.90 -57.88 8.09
CA ASP A 5 46.58 -56.72 7.49
C ASP A 5 47.53 -57.20 6.38
N LEU A 6 47.86 -56.33 5.40
CA LEU A 6 49.20 -56.25 4.79
C LEU A 6 49.31 -55.05 3.80
N ARG A 7 49.93 -53.95 4.26
CA ARG A 7 51.10 -53.19 3.69
C ARG A 7 51.26 -53.09 2.14
N SER A 8 51.82 -52.03 1.53
CA SER A 8 52.90 -51.14 2.02
C SER A 8 53.15 -49.88 1.15
N SER A 9 53.68 -48.79 1.78
CA SER A 9 54.74 -47.85 1.29
C SER A 9 54.52 -47.06 -0.04
N LYS A 10 54.77 -45.75 -0.22
CA LYS A 10 55.51 -44.63 0.44
C LYS A 10 55.01 -43.28 -0.20
N LYS A 11 55.48 -42.03 0.06
CA LYS A 11 56.55 -41.35 0.84
C LYS A 11 56.03 -39.94 1.25
N GLU A 12 56.40 -39.34 2.38
CA GLU A 12 57.36 -38.21 2.58
C GLU A 12 57.33 -37.05 1.55
N ARG A 13 57.34 -35.73 1.92
CA ARG A 13 57.41 -35.06 3.25
C ARG A 13 56.95 -33.57 3.18
N LEU A 14 56.72 -33.00 4.37
CA LEU A 14 56.43 -31.57 4.68
C LEU A 14 57.43 -30.55 4.10
N ILE A 15 57.03 -29.25 4.06
CA ILE A 15 57.58 -28.15 4.89
C ILE A 15 56.75 -26.85 4.74
N TYR A 16 56.37 -26.23 5.87
CA TYR A 16 55.91 -24.82 5.97
C TYR A 16 57.10 -23.90 6.28
N PRO A 17 57.00 -22.58 6.07
CA PRO A 17 56.97 -21.73 7.27
C PRO A 17 56.02 -20.52 7.21
N VAL A 18 55.62 -20.08 8.41
CA VAL A 18 54.95 -18.80 8.70
C VAL A 18 56.02 -17.77 9.08
N ILE A 19 55.94 -16.53 8.56
CA ILE A 19 56.59 -15.36 9.15
C ILE A 19 55.63 -14.14 9.11
N THR A 20 55.52 -13.48 10.26
CA THR A 20 54.76 -12.24 10.53
C THR A 20 55.51 -10.96 10.11
N GLY A 21 54.77 -9.89 9.76
CA GLY A 21 55.34 -8.54 9.63
C GLY A 21 54.28 -7.44 9.48
N ILE A 22 54.31 -6.44 10.36
CA ILE A 22 53.40 -5.27 10.38
C ILE A 22 54.09 -4.07 9.70
N ALA A 23 53.37 -3.30 8.88
CA ALA A 23 53.71 -1.89 8.60
C ALA A 23 52.48 -1.09 8.13
N LEU A 24 52.21 0.05 8.78
CA LEU A 24 51.37 1.12 8.24
C LEU A 24 52.18 1.95 7.23
N LEU A 25 51.53 2.42 6.15
CA LEU A 25 51.77 3.75 5.58
C LEU A 25 50.68 4.10 4.56
N ALA A 26 50.05 5.26 4.74
CA ALA A 26 49.13 5.85 3.77
C ALA A 26 49.87 6.89 2.92
N LEU A 27 49.52 7.02 1.63
CA LEU A 27 49.76 8.23 0.84
C LEU A 27 48.85 8.27 -0.42
N HIS A 28 48.83 9.42 -1.09
CA HIS A 28 47.73 9.88 -1.95
C HIS A 28 48.00 9.79 -3.48
N GLN A 29 46.89 9.72 -4.23
CA GLN A 29 46.61 10.39 -5.51
C GLN A 29 47.11 9.88 -6.89
N ASN A 30 46.11 9.87 -7.79
CA ASN A 30 46.09 10.24 -9.23
C ASN A 30 46.36 9.21 -10.34
N CYS A 31 45.47 9.29 -11.34
CA CYS A 31 45.27 8.41 -12.49
C CYS A 31 46.37 8.47 -13.56
N SER A 32 46.50 7.42 -14.38
CA SER A 32 46.06 7.48 -15.78
C SER A 32 46.35 6.23 -16.64
N LYS A 33 45.49 6.03 -17.66
CA LYS A 33 45.65 5.22 -18.89
C LYS A 33 45.66 3.68 -18.79
N ALA A 34 44.86 3.06 -19.65
CA ALA A 34 44.62 1.63 -19.77
C ALA A 34 45.10 1.07 -21.12
N ARG A 35 45.41 -0.23 -21.18
CA ARG A 35 44.74 -1.21 -22.09
C ARG A 35 45.25 -2.66 -21.92
N LEU A 36 44.29 -3.57 -21.78
CA LEU A 36 44.13 -4.93 -22.34
C LEU A 36 45.35 -5.91 -22.40
N GLY A 37 45.20 -7.18 -22.00
CA GLY A 37 43.99 -7.83 -21.49
C GLY A 37 44.09 -9.36 -21.25
N THR A 38 42.90 -9.96 -21.09
CA THR A 38 42.54 -11.40 -21.12
C THR A 38 43.27 -12.36 -20.17
N PHE A 39 42.55 -12.78 -19.12
CA PHE A 39 42.46 -14.20 -18.79
C PHE A 39 40.99 -14.52 -18.49
N ASP A 40 40.38 -15.37 -19.31
CA ASP A 40 38.96 -15.71 -19.17
C ASP A 40 38.72 -16.54 -17.90
N GLN A 41 37.75 -16.12 -17.09
CA GLN A 41 36.99 -17.04 -16.27
C GLN A 41 35.65 -17.30 -16.97
N PRO A 42 35.16 -18.55 -16.98
CA PRO A 42 33.86 -18.85 -17.58
C PRO A 42 32.79 -18.08 -16.82
N ALA A 43 32.09 -17.19 -17.52
CA ALA A 43 30.96 -16.47 -16.95
C ALA A 43 29.90 -17.51 -16.54
N SER A 44 29.72 -17.69 -15.23
CA SER A 44 28.45 -18.20 -14.73
C SER A 44 27.39 -17.22 -15.21
N LEU A 45 26.45 -17.65 -16.06
CA LEU A 45 25.31 -16.81 -16.44
C LEU A 45 24.53 -16.49 -15.16
N SER A 46 24.78 -15.31 -14.60
CA SER A 46 23.98 -14.76 -13.53
C SER A 46 22.56 -14.59 -14.07
N LYS A 47 21.59 -15.31 -13.50
CA LYS A 47 20.18 -15.07 -13.81
C LYS A 47 19.90 -13.59 -13.63
N ALA A 48 19.27 -12.99 -14.64
CA ALA A 48 18.87 -11.59 -14.57
C ALA A 48 17.72 -11.50 -13.57
N GLU A 49 17.94 -10.79 -12.47
CA GLU A 49 16.93 -10.56 -11.44
C GLU A 49 16.31 -9.18 -11.67
N GLY A 50 14.99 -9.12 -11.62
CA GLY A 50 14.22 -7.89 -11.57
C GLY A 50 13.67 -7.62 -10.17
N TYR A 51 13.15 -6.41 -9.97
CA TYR A 51 12.53 -5.98 -8.72
C TYR A 51 11.29 -5.11 -8.97
N PHE A 52 10.27 -5.27 -8.13
CA PHE A 52 9.10 -4.39 -8.03
C PHE A 52 8.98 -3.91 -6.58
N CYS A 53 8.74 -2.61 -6.38
CA CYS A 53 8.34 -2.05 -5.10
C CYS A 53 6.82 -1.83 -5.14
N SER A 54 6.07 -2.17 -4.09
CA SER A 54 4.69 -1.68 -3.97
C SER A 54 4.64 -0.16 -3.73
N GLU A 55 3.44 0.43 -3.65
CA GLU A 55 3.25 1.88 -3.52
C GLU A 55 2.61 2.34 -2.20
N MET A 56 2.74 3.65 -1.93
CA MET A 56 1.98 4.38 -0.94
C MET A 56 1.27 5.59 -1.58
N ARG A 57 -0.07 5.61 -1.57
CA ARG A 57 -0.84 6.78 -2.02
C ARG A 57 -1.03 7.76 -0.87
N SER A 58 -0.31 8.88 -0.92
CA SER A 58 -0.63 10.09 -0.15
C SER A 58 -1.93 10.72 -0.67
N THR A 59 -3.05 10.57 0.05
CA THR A 59 -4.31 11.24 -0.31
C THR A 59 -4.23 12.75 -0.05
N SER A 60 -4.35 13.59 -1.09
CA SER A 60 -4.44 15.05 -0.93
C SER A 60 -5.90 15.53 -0.89
N PHE A 61 -6.15 16.58 -0.11
CA PHE A 61 -7.43 17.30 0.01
C PHE A 61 -8.66 16.49 0.45
N VAL A 62 -8.49 15.72 1.53
CA VAL A 62 -9.61 15.26 2.37
C VAL A 62 -9.90 16.31 3.46
N GLU A 63 -11.17 16.55 3.80
CA GLU A 63 -11.53 17.35 4.99
C GLU A 63 -11.03 16.65 6.25
N LYS A 64 -10.10 17.29 6.98
CA LYS A 64 -9.49 16.71 8.17
C LYS A 64 -10.34 17.05 9.40
N ASN A 65 -10.86 16.03 10.06
CA ASN A 65 -11.56 16.15 11.33
C ASN A 65 -10.59 15.72 12.45
N VAL A 66 -10.23 16.63 13.34
CA VAL A 66 -9.34 16.36 14.48
C VAL A 66 -10.18 16.25 15.75
N VAL A 67 -10.09 15.11 16.44
CA VAL A 67 -10.81 14.88 17.70
C VAL A 67 -9.80 14.83 18.84
N PHE A 68 -9.80 15.85 19.69
CA PHE A 68 -9.04 15.83 20.94
C PHE A 68 -9.84 15.14 22.03
N VAL A 69 -9.22 14.18 22.72
CA VAL A 69 -9.81 13.46 23.85
C VAL A 69 -8.92 13.68 25.06
N PHE A 70 -9.32 14.60 25.95
CA PHE A 70 -8.55 15.01 27.12
C PHE A 70 -8.99 14.28 28.38
N ASP A 71 -8.01 13.65 29.02
CA ASP A 71 -8.08 13.28 30.42
C ASP A 71 -8.12 14.53 31.30
N MET A 72 -9.09 14.54 32.20
CA MET A 72 -9.35 15.55 33.22
C MET A 72 -9.32 14.93 34.62
N SER A 73 -8.73 13.75 34.79
CA SER A 73 -8.52 13.12 36.09
C SER A 73 -7.64 13.97 37.02
N ARG A 74 -7.78 13.72 38.32
CA ARG A 74 -7.14 14.50 39.39
C ARG A 74 -5.60 14.46 39.35
N SER A 75 -5.01 13.39 38.83
CA SER A 75 -3.55 13.22 38.70
C SER A 75 -2.88 14.34 37.87
N ASN A 76 -3.65 15.05 37.04
CA ASN A 76 -3.19 16.26 36.36
C ASN A 76 -2.82 17.41 37.31
N ILE A 77 -3.52 17.56 38.43
CA ILE A 77 -3.37 18.69 39.37
C ILE A 77 -2.75 18.32 40.71
N GLY A 78 -2.73 17.05 41.10
CA GLY A 78 -2.07 16.58 42.32
C GLY A 78 -2.69 15.30 42.90
N GLU A 79 -2.16 14.85 44.02
CA GLU A 79 -2.65 13.69 44.76
C GLU A 79 -2.95 14.04 46.22
N ASN A 80 -3.85 13.30 46.85
CA ASN A 80 -4.17 13.51 48.27
C ASN A 80 -3.13 12.79 49.13
N VAL A 81 -2.42 13.54 49.98
CA VAL A 81 -1.37 13.01 50.85
C VAL A 81 -1.82 13.11 52.31
N VAL A 82 -1.61 12.03 53.07
CA VAL A 82 -1.81 11.99 54.53
C VAL A 82 -0.45 12.19 55.21
N SER A 83 -0.28 13.29 55.93
CA SER A 83 0.92 13.56 56.73
C SER A 83 0.53 13.79 58.19
N GLY A 84 0.59 12.71 58.98
CA GLY A 84 0.08 12.71 60.35
C GLY A 84 -1.44 12.95 60.39
N SER A 85 -1.86 14.01 61.07
CA SER A 85 -3.27 14.44 61.14
C SER A 85 -3.69 15.38 60.01
N ASN A 86 -2.77 15.78 59.12
CA ASN A 86 -3.08 16.69 58.03
C ASN A 86 -3.36 15.89 56.75
N TYR A 87 -4.54 16.12 56.17
CA TYR A 87 -4.95 15.63 54.87
C TYR A 87 -5.01 16.80 53.90
N GLY A 88 -4.32 16.70 52.76
CA GLY A 88 -4.17 17.82 51.83
C GLY A 88 -3.85 17.36 50.42
N LEU A 89 -4.12 18.22 49.43
CA LEU A 89 -3.69 18.02 48.05
C LEU A 89 -2.21 18.44 47.91
N ASP A 90 -1.33 17.50 47.54
CA ASP A 90 0.02 17.81 47.11
C ASP A 90 0.04 18.03 45.59
N THR A 91 0.16 19.30 45.19
CA THR A 91 0.19 19.69 43.78
C THR A 91 1.55 19.44 43.10
N SER A 92 2.59 19.07 43.85
CA SER A 92 3.90 18.69 43.28
C SER A 92 3.87 17.30 42.63
N LEU A 93 2.85 16.49 42.95
CA LEU A 93 2.60 15.18 42.36
C LEU A 93 1.78 15.26 41.05
N GLY A 94 1.26 16.43 40.70
CA GLY A 94 0.44 16.64 39.49
C GLY A 94 1.24 16.56 38.19
N ASN A 95 0.72 15.85 37.19
CA ASN A 95 1.40 15.65 35.89
C ASN A 95 1.29 16.83 34.93
N ASP A 96 0.23 17.65 35.00
CA ASP A 96 0.05 18.81 34.12
C ASP A 96 -0.64 19.99 34.84
N LEU A 97 -0.05 20.40 35.97
CA LEU A 97 -0.47 21.60 36.71
C LEU A 97 -0.35 22.87 35.85
N ALA A 98 0.54 22.87 34.86
CA ALA A 98 0.80 23.98 33.95
C ALA A 98 -0.18 24.08 32.76
N LYS A 99 -1.05 23.09 32.54
CA LYS A 99 -2.02 23.02 31.44
C LYS A 99 -1.38 22.92 30.05
N ALA A 100 -0.18 22.35 29.99
CA ALA A 100 0.60 22.12 28.76
C ALA A 100 -0.19 21.30 27.72
N ARG A 101 -1.11 20.41 28.12
CA ARG A 101 -1.94 19.66 27.17
C ARG A 101 -2.91 20.53 26.37
N PHE A 102 -3.51 21.55 27.00
CA PHE A 102 -4.37 22.51 26.30
C PHE A 102 -3.56 23.51 25.48
N GLU A 103 -2.45 24.00 26.03
CA GLU A 103 -1.58 24.95 25.33
C GLU A 103 -0.98 24.31 24.06
N SER A 104 -0.48 23.08 24.15
CA SER A 104 0.07 22.36 22.99
C SER A 104 -0.98 22.05 21.92
N ALA A 105 -2.20 21.67 22.33
CA ALA A 105 -3.30 21.47 21.38
C ALA A 105 -3.77 22.79 20.73
N ASN A 106 -3.78 23.90 21.48
CA ASN A 106 -4.07 25.23 20.95
C ASN A 106 -2.99 25.70 19.96
N GLN A 107 -1.71 25.49 20.29
CA GLN A 107 -0.59 25.77 19.36
C GLN A 107 -0.66 24.91 18.09
N PHE A 108 -1.06 23.64 18.21
CA PHE A 108 -1.33 22.79 17.04
C PHE A 108 -2.45 23.36 16.16
N ILE A 109 -3.59 23.76 16.75
CA ILE A 109 -4.74 24.36 16.04
C ILE A 109 -4.29 25.62 15.27
N GLN A 110 -3.40 26.42 15.86
CA GLN A 110 -2.93 27.68 15.27
C GLN A 110 -1.83 27.50 14.21
N ASN A 111 -0.92 26.55 14.39
CA ASN A 111 0.33 26.48 13.62
C ASN A 111 0.43 25.31 12.64
N CYS A 112 -0.27 24.19 12.89
CA CYS A 112 -0.07 22.92 12.18
C CYS A 112 -1.33 22.41 11.46
N SER A 113 -2.46 23.09 11.63
CA SER A 113 -3.69 22.75 10.93
C SER A 113 -3.82 23.45 9.58
N GLY A 114 -4.35 22.74 8.58
CA GLY A 114 -4.73 23.34 7.31
C GLY A 114 -6.08 24.05 7.39
N PRO A 115 -6.42 24.93 6.42
CA PRO A 115 -7.67 25.71 6.44
C PRO A 115 -8.95 24.85 6.38
N ASN A 116 -8.86 23.59 5.94
CA ASN A 116 -9.96 22.64 5.86
C ASN A 116 -9.92 21.63 7.04
N THR A 117 -9.55 22.10 8.24
CA THR A 117 -9.49 21.30 9.46
C THR A 117 -10.61 21.69 10.42
N HIS A 118 -11.41 20.71 10.83
CA HIS A 118 -12.52 20.87 11.76
C HIS A 118 -12.23 20.11 13.06
N TYR A 119 -12.71 20.60 14.21
CA TYR A 119 -12.33 20.06 15.52
C TYR A 119 -13.49 19.48 16.32
N LYS A 120 -13.19 18.50 17.17
CA LYS A 120 -14.06 18.09 18.27
C LYS A 120 -13.23 17.94 19.53
N ILE A 121 -13.82 18.28 20.67
CA ILE A 121 -13.17 18.18 21.98
C ILE A 121 -14.06 17.32 22.87
N ILE A 122 -13.51 16.21 23.33
CA ILE A 122 -14.07 15.31 24.33
C ILE A 122 -13.20 15.48 25.58
N SER A 123 -13.81 15.85 26.70
CA SER A 123 -13.15 15.90 28.02
C SER A 123 -13.78 14.88 28.95
N PHE A 124 -12.98 14.11 29.69
CA PHE A 124 -13.48 13.04 30.56
C PHE A 124 -12.72 12.97 31.89
N SER A 125 -13.43 12.60 32.96
CA SER A 125 -12.82 12.16 34.22
C SER A 125 -13.52 10.90 34.72
N ASP A 126 -14.32 10.94 35.79
CA ASP A 126 -15.21 9.84 36.17
C ASP A 126 -16.38 9.67 35.19
N LYS A 127 -16.78 10.78 34.57
CA LYS A 127 -17.78 10.93 33.50
C LYS A 127 -17.28 11.92 32.44
N LEU A 128 -18.05 12.14 31.39
CA LEU A 128 -17.80 13.24 30.46
C LEU A 128 -17.98 14.60 31.15
N ILE A 129 -17.10 15.54 30.79
CA ILE A 129 -17.12 16.93 31.22
C ILE A 129 -17.50 17.79 30.03
N THR A 130 -18.48 18.67 30.22
CA THR A 130 -18.94 19.64 29.23
C THR A 130 -18.87 21.06 29.77
N THR A 131 -18.48 22.01 28.92
CA THR A 131 -18.47 23.45 29.20
C THR A 131 -19.40 24.15 28.19
N PRO A 132 -19.69 25.47 28.33
CA PRO A 132 -20.52 26.19 27.36
C PRO A 132 -20.05 26.07 25.90
N ASN A 133 -18.74 25.96 25.66
CA ASN A 133 -18.17 25.74 24.33
C ASN A 133 -17.63 24.32 24.08
N SER A 134 -17.52 23.45 25.09
CA SER A 134 -17.13 22.04 24.95
C SER A 134 -18.32 21.10 25.19
N HIS A 135 -18.91 20.58 24.12
CA HIS A 135 -20.15 19.79 24.15
C HIS A 135 -19.91 18.27 24.20
N GLY A 136 -18.64 17.83 24.27
CA GLY A 136 -18.29 16.42 24.25
C GLY A 136 -18.76 15.72 22.96
N CYS A 137 -19.79 14.89 23.08
CA CYS A 137 -20.29 14.05 21.98
C CYS A 137 -21.27 14.79 21.06
N ASP A 138 -21.95 15.81 21.59
CA ASP A 138 -23.08 16.46 20.93
C ASP A 138 -22.69 17.72 20.15
N GLY A 139 -23.52 18.13 19.20
CA GLY A 139 -23.29 19.33 18.36
C GLY A 139 -22.33 19.11 17.19
N THR A 140 -22.11 20.16 16.40
CA THR A 140 -21.24 20.16 15.21
C THR A 140 -19.75 20.09 15.58
N PHE A 141 -18.90 19.94 14.56
CA PHE A 141 -17.47 20.22 14.71
C PHE A 141 -17.24 21.74 14.80
N TYR A 142 -16.19 22.11 15.54
CA TYR A 142 -15.75 23.47 15.78
C TYR A 142 -14.82 23.97 14.67
N SER A 143 -14.88 25.26 14.38
CA SER A 143 -13.79 26.00 13.74
C SER A 143 -12.57 26.11 14.66
N SER A 144 -11.41 26.49 14.13
CA SER A 144 -10.19 26.73 14.92
C SER A 144 -10.41 27.71 16.09
N GLN A 145 -11.22 28.75 15.89
CA GLN A 145 -11.47 29.76 16.93
C GLN A 145 -12.35 29.23 18.08
N GLU A 146 -13.39 28.46 17.75
CA GLU A 146 -14.28 27.84 18.74
C GLU A 146 -13.53 26.76 19.54
N ALA A 147 -12.68 25.97 18.86
CA ALA A 147 -11.83 24.98 19.50
C ALA A 147 -10.85 25.62 20.50
N SER A 148 -10.17 26.71 20.11
CA SER A 148 -9.30 27.48 21.02
C SER A 148 -10.07 28.01 22.24
N SER A 149 -11.29 28.53 22.07
CA SER A 149 -12.13 28.98 23.18
C SER A 149 -12.53 27.84 24.13
N ALA A 150 -12.90 26.67 23.59
CA ALA A 150 -13.24 25.50 24.39
C ALA A 150 -12.03 24.97 25.20
N LEU A 151 -10.81 24.99 24.63
CA LEU A 151 -9.59 24.65 25.36
C LEU A 151 -9.31 25.62 26.53
N GLN A 152 -9.58 26.92 26.35
CA GLN A 152 -9.44 27.92 27.41
C GLN A 152 -10.44 27.68 28.56
N GLU A 153 -11.68 27.29 28.26
CA GLU A 153 -12.67 26.92 29.29
C GLU A 153 -12.27 25.69 30.10
N LEU A 154 -11.70 24.66 29.46
CA LEU A 154 -11.16 23.49 30.16
C LEU A 154 -9.96 23.85 31.06
N GLY A 155 -9.10 24.78 30.61
CA GLY A 155 -8.04 25.35 31.43
C GLY A 155 -8.56 26.11 32.66
N ALA A 156 -9.62 26.91 32.50
CA ALA A 156 -10.25 27.63 33.60
C ALA A 156 -10.99 26.69 34.58
N LEU A 157 -11.56 25.58 34.08
CA LEU A 157 -12.14 24.53 34.94
C LEU A 157 -11.06 23.87 35.80
N GLN A 158 -9.88 23.57 35.24
CA GLN A 158 -8.76 23.04 36.00
C GLN A 158 -8.32 24.01 37.13
N ASP A 159 -8.23 25.31 36.85
CA ASP A 159 -7.88 26.31 37.87
C ASP A 159 -8.95 26.40 38.98
N SER A 160 -10.24 26.30 38.62
CA SER A 160 -11.36 26.27 39.56
C SER A 160 -11.32 25.05 40.49
N ASP A 161 -11.14 23.85 39.93
CA ASP A 161 -11.09 22.60 40.71
C ASP A 161 -9.82 22.54 41.59
N LEU A 162 -8.69 23.04 41.10
CA LEU A 162 -7.47 23.20 41.89
C LEU A 162 -7.67 24.15 43.08
N ALA A 163 -8.36 25.28 42.89
CA ALA A 163 -8.68 26.20 43.98
C ALA A 163 -9.62 25.57 45.01
N ARG A 164 -10.60 24.77 44.57
CA ARG A 164 -11.51 24.01 45.42
C ARG A 164 -10.78 22.96 46.26
N LEU A 165 -9.96 22.11 45.64
CA LEU A 165 -9.24 21.05 46.35
C LEU A 165 -8.19 21.57 47.34
N ARG A 166 -7.61 22.76 47.08
CA ARG A 166 -6.75 23.46 48.04
C ARG A 166 -7.50 23.96 49.28
N ALA A 167 -8.79 24.28 49.14
CA ALA A 167 -9.65 24.70 50.26
C ALA A 167 -10.30 23.51 50.98
N ASN A 168 -10.67 22.47 50.24
CA ASN A 168 -11.23 21.22 50.74
C ASN A 168 -10.83 20.05 49.82
N PRO A 169 -9.88 19.18 50.22
CA PRO A 169 -9.44 18.02 49.43
C PRO A 169 -10.52 16.97 49.13
N GLU A 170 -11.69 17.07 49.76
CA GLU A 170 -12.87 16.23 49.53
C GLU A 170 -14.07 16.99 48.93
N ASP A 171 -13.88 18.18 48.33
CA ASP A 171 -14.99 18.92 47.70
C ASP A 171 -15.69 18.04 46.65
N PRO A 172 -16.98 17.65 46.86
CA PRO A 172 -17.68 16.74 45.96
C PRO A 172 -18.09 17.40 44.63
N ILE A 173 -18.01 18.74 44.56
CA ILE A 173 -18.42 19.56 43.39
C ILE A 173 -17.39 19.50 42.26
N VAL A 174 -16.12 19.21 42.57
CA VAL A 174 -15.05 19.16 41.55
C VAL A 174 -15.38 18.13 40.48
N GLN A 175 -14.98 18.41 39.25
CA GLN A 175 -15.14 17.53 38.11
C GLN A 175 -13.90 16.67 37.87
N MET A 176 -12.72 17.14 38.27
CA MET A 176 -11.46 16.40 38.17
C MET A 176 -11.33 15.32 39.25
N LYS A 177 -11.64 14.08 38.88
CA LYS A 177 -11.70 12.89 39.75
C LYS A 177 -10.88 11.72 39.19
N GLN A 178 -11.54 10.72 38.61
CA GLN A 178 -10.95 9.44 38.16
C GLN A 178 -10.65 9.45 36.65
N THR A 179 -10.12 8.34 36.13
CA THR A 179 -9.74 8.17 34.72
C THR A 179 -10.65 7.11 34.07
N ASN A 180 -11.71 7.55 33.40
CA ASN A 180 -12.70 6.69 32.74
C ASN A 180 -12.57 6.72 31.21
N TYR A 181 -11.67 5.90 30.66
CA TYR A 181 -11.49 5.79 29.21
C TYR A 181 -12.78 5.33 28.48
N GLU A 182 -13.62 4.51 29.11
CA GLU A 182 -14.85 4.01 28.50
C GLU A 182 -15.86 5.14 28.21
N SER A 183 -16.00 6.11 29.12
CA SER A 183 -16.82 7.31 28.86
C SER A 183 -16.36 8.05 27.60
N ALA A 184 -15.04 8.19 27.43
CA ALA A 184 -14.45 8.85 26.28
C ALA A 184 -14.59 8.04 24.98
N LEU A 185 -14.37 6.73 25.02
CA LEU A 185 -14.47 5.85 23.86
C LEU A 185 -15.91 5.67 23.39
N ASN A 186 -16.90 5.60 24.29
CA ASN A 186 -18.31 5.59 23.92
C ASN A 186 -18.75 6.91 23.26
N CYS A 187 -18.26 8.05 23.76
CA CYS A 187 -18.46 9.37 23.15
C CYS A 187 -17.82 9.47 21.76
N LEU A 188 -16.59 8.97 21.63
CA LEU A 188 -15.87 8.91 20.35
C LEU A 188 -16.60 8.01 19.34
N ARG A 189 -17.15 6.88 19.80
CA ARG A 189 -17.98 5.99 18.98
C ARG A 189 -19.20 6.71 18.43
N SER A 190 -19.93 7.49 19.23
CA SER A 190 -21.12 8.20 18.73
C SER A 190 -20.75 9.25 17.68
N ILE A 191 -19.64 9.98 17.85
CA ILE A 191 -19.13 10.93 16.85
C ILE A 191 -18.79 10.20 15.53
N LEU A 192 -17.94 9.17 15.58
CA LEU A 192 -17.42 8.49 14.39
C LEU A 192 -18.47 7.63 13.68
N VAL A 193 -19.34 6.94 14.41
CA VAL A 193 -20.30 5.96 13.86
C VAL A 193 -21.67 6.59 13.52
N SER A 194 -21.91 7.86 13.91
CA SER A 194 -23.15 8.58 13.59
C SER A 194 -23.49 8.58 12.09
N GLU A 195 -24.79 8.48 11.81
CA GLU A 195 -25.36 8.33 10.45
C GLU A 195 -25.46 9.64 9.65
N ASN A 196 -24.93 10.76 10.16
CA ASN A 196 -25.08 12.04 9.49
C ASN A 196 -24.35 12.05 8.14
N SER A 197 -25.18 12.03 7.10
CA SER A 197 -24.82 11.82 5.71
C SER A 197 -24.22 13.08 5.08
N GLN A 198 -22.96 13.00 4.67
CA GLN A 198 -22.49 13.64 3.43
C GLN A 198 -21.59 12.67 2.66
N LYS A 199 -21.65 12.73 1.33
CA LYS A 199 -20.87 11.89 0.40
C LYS A 199 -19.44 12.44 0.18
N SER A 200 -18.83 12.95 1.25
CA SER A 200 -17.42 13.34 1.26
C SER A 200 -16.63 12.32 2.07
N ALA A 201 -15.48 11.91 1.56
CA ALA A 201 -14.50 11.17 2.34
C ALA A 201 -14.12 12.04 3.55
N ASN A 202 -14.40 11.57 4.77
CA ASN A 202 -14.08 12.30 5.99
C ASN A 202 -12.98 11.55 6.74
N GLN A 203 -11.81 12.18 6.85
CA GLN A 203 -10.69 11.68 7.67
C GLN A 203 -10.87 12.16 9.11
N TYR A 204 -10.71 11.25 10.07
CA TYR A 204 -10.70 11.53 11.49
C TYR A 204 -9.35 11.15 12.11
N GLN A 205 -8.63 12.15 12.62
CA GLN A 205 -7.46 11.96 13.46
C GLN A 205 -7.86 12.19 14.91
N VAL A 206 -7.80 11.15 15.74
CA VAL A 206 -8.12 11.23 17.17
C VAL A 206 -6.81 11.29 17.95
N PHE A 207 -6.69 12.26 18.86
CA PHE A 207 -5.61 12.36 19.82
C PHE A 207 -6.15 12.00 21.21
N PHE A 208 -5.76 10.84 21.73
CA PHE A 208 -6.19 10.36 23.04
C PHE A 208 -5.15 10.71 24.10
N ILE A 209 -5.38 11.80 24.84
CA ILE A 209 -4.39 12.52 25.64
C ILE A 209 -4.63 12.26 27.12
N THR A 210 -3.72 11.54 27.78
CA THR A 210 -3.88 11.07 29.18
C THR A 210 -2.54 10.93 29.91
N ASP A 211 -2.57 11.10 31.24
CA ASP A 211 -1.41 10.98 32.13
C ASP A 211 -1.40 9.71 33.00
N GLY A 212 -2.43 8.87 32.93
CA GLY A 212 -2.59 7.73 33.82
C GLY A 212 -3.38 6.58 33.21
N ALA A 213 -3.28 5.41 33.84
CA ALA A 213 -4.05 4.23 33.45
C ALA A 213 -5.53 4.37 33.85
N PRO A 214 -6.47 3.71 33.14
CA PRO A 214 -7.89 3.77 33.49
C PRO A 214 -8.15 3.15 34.87
N THR A 215 -8.81 3.91 35.74
CA THR A 215 -9.14 3.53 37.12
C THR A 215 -10.56 3.02 37.28
N MET A 216 -11.39 3.13 36.24
CA MET A 216 -12.78 2.65 36.23
C MET A 216 -13.29 2.34 34.81
N GLY A 217 -14.41 1.61 34.73
CA GLY A 217 -15.06 1.16 33.49
C GLY A 217 -15.15 -0.35 33.37
N VAL A 218 -15.89 -0.86 32.38
CA VAL A 218 -16.15 -2.29 32.14
C VAL A 218 -14.87 -3.09 31.85
N CYS A 219 -13.86 -2.46 31.25
CA CYS A 219 -12.53 -3.04 31.03
C CYS A 219 -11.62 -3.01 32.30
N THR A 220 -12.14 -2.59 33.46
CA THR A 220 -11.39 -2.55 34.73
C THR A 220 -12.12 -3.33 35.82
N ARG A 221 -11.37 -3.88 36.78
CA ARG A 221 -11.93 -4.56 37.96
C ARG A 221 -11.12 -4.23 39.20
N ALA A 222 -11.78 -4.14 40.36
CA ALA A 222 -11.09 -4.01 41.64
C ALA A 222 -10.14 -5.20 41.86
N GLY A 223 -8.88 -4.90 42.21
CA GLY A 223 -7.85 -5.86 42.58
C GLY A 223 -7.65 -5.95 44.09
N ALA A 224 -6.59 -6.66 44.49
CA ALA A 224 -6.19 -6.74 45.90
C ALA A 224 -5.62 -5.39 46.38
N GLU A 225 -5.78 -5.09 47.67
CA GLU A 225 -5.16 -3.92 48.33
C GLU A 225 -5.44 -2.55 47.67
N GLY A 226 -6.56 -2.41 46.95
CA GLY A 226 -6.94 -1.17 46.26
C GLY A 226 -6.31 -0.99 44.88
N SER A 227 -5.57 -1.98 44.37
CA SER A 227 -5.12 -2.00 42.98
C SER A 227 -6.29 -2.09 41.99
N THR A 228 -6.08 -1.67 40.74
CA THR A 228 -7.03 -1.86 39.64
C THR A 228 -6.45 -2.85 38.63
N ASN A 229 -7.18 -3.93 38.36
CA ASN A 229 -6.87 -4.87 37.29
C ASN A 229 -7.45 -4.34 35.98
N ILE A 230 -6.62 -4.23 34.95
CA ILE A 230 -6.98 -3.65 33.64
C ILE A 230 -6.97 -4.75 32.57
N ASP A 231 -8.06 -4.87 31.82
CA ASP A 231 -8.12 -5.72 30.63
C ASP A 231 -7.71 -4.90 29.40
N ASN A 232 -6.43 -4.94 29.06
CA ASN A 232 -5.90 -4.20 27.92
C ASN A 232 -6.47 -4.70 26.58
N ASN A 233 -6.89 -5.97 26.49
CA ASN A 233 -7.53 -6.51 25.28
C ASN A 233 -8.93 -5.94 25.08
N CYS A 234 -9.67 -5.69 26.16
CA CYS A 234 -10.97 -5.01 26.12
C CYS A 234 -10.84 -3.59 25.52
N PHE A 235 -9.83 -2.80 25.92
CA PHE A 235 -9.59 -1.48 25.32
C PHE A 235 -9.14 -1.55 23.86
N LYS A 236 -8.28 -2.52 23.50
CA LYS A 236 -7.92 -2.80 22.11
C LYS A 236 -9.16 -3.08 21.25
N GLN A 237 -10.03 -3.98 21.70
CA GLN A 237 -11.27 -4.32 21.00
C GLN A 237 -12.19 -3.10 20.85
N GLN A 238 -12.38 -2.29 21.90
CA GLN A 238 -13.20 -1.07 21.80
C GLN A 238 -12.66 -0.10 20.74
N ALA A 239 -11.34 0.13 20.69
CA ALA A 239 -10.72 0.98 19.66
C ALA A 239 -10.84 0.37 18.24
N GLN A 240 -10.61 -0.94 18.10
CA GLN A 240 -10.78 -1.66 16.84
C GLN A 240 -12.22 -1.56 16.32
N ASP A 241 -13.21 -1.81 17.18
CA ASP A 241 -14.63 -1.70 16.84
C ASP A 241 -14.99 -0.30 16.34
N ILE A 242 -14.51 0.75 17.02
CA ILE A 242 -14.76 2.14 16.64
C ILE A 242 -14.18 2.44 15.26
N VAL A 243 -12.92 2.06 15.01
CA VAL A 243 -12.25 2.28 13.73
C VAL A 243 -12.88 1.46 12.60
N ILE A 244 -13.20 0.18 12.85
CA ILE A 244 -13.84 -0.70 11.85
C ILE A 244 -15.25 -0.22 11.51
N GLN A 245 -16.05 0.22 12.50
CA GLN A 245 -17.39 0.76 12.25
C GLN A 245 -17.34 2.09 11.49
N ALA A 246 -16.35 2.94 11.76
CA ALA A 246 -16.12 4.16 10.97
C ALA A 246 -15.78 3.84 9.50
N ILE A 247 -14.87 2.89 9.27
CA ILE A 247 -14.49 2.41 7.93
C ILE A 247 -15.71 1.81 7.20
N GLY A 248 -16.51 1.00 7.90
CA GLY A 248 -17.77 0.45 7.36
C GLY A 248 -18.86 1.50 7.03
N LYS A 249 -18.65 2.77 7.42
CA LYS A 249 -19.48 3.93 7.05
C LYS A 249 -18.76 4.88 6.07
N GLY A 250 -17.66 4.45 5.44
CA GLY A 250 -16.89 5.24 4.47
C GLY A 250 -16.01 6.34 5.09
N LYS A 251 -15.65 6.22 6.37
CA LYS A 251 -14.82 7.21 7.09
C LYS A 251 -13.46 6.59 7.44
N SER A 252 -12.37 7.33 7.21
CA SER A 252 -11.04 6.94 7.68
C SER A 252 -10.83 7.42 9.11
N ALA A 253 -10.52 6.54 10.06
CA ALA A 253 -10.35 6.91 11.47
C ALA A 253 -9.08 6.30 12.08
N PHE A 254 -8.34 7.12 12.83
CA PHE A 254 -7.10 6.74 13.53
C PHE A 254 -7.16 7.23 14.96
N ILE A 255 -6.83 6.36 15.92
CA ILE A 255 -6.72 6.73 17.34
C ILE A 255 -5.25 6.69 17.72
N GLN A 256 -4.66 7.86 17.95
CA GLN A 256 -3.28 8.03 18.38
C GLN A 256 -3.26 8.40 19.87
N PRO A 257 -2.83 7.47 20.74
CA PRO A 257 -2.63 7.76 22.15
C PRO A 257 -1.40 8.64 22.36
N ILE A 258 -1.56 9.65 23.21
CA ILE A 258 -0.53 10.60 23.63
C ILE A 258 -0.45 10.53 25.16
N PHE A 259 0.68 10.05 25.67
CA PHE A 259 0.93 9.87 27.08
C PHE A 259 1.87 10.95 27.62
N TYR A 260 1.52 11.60 28.71
CA TYR A 260 2.37 12.57 29.37
C TYR A 260 2.45 12.34 30.86
N HIS A 261 3.66 12.23 31.41
CA HIS A 261 3.82 11.85 32.81
C HIS A 261 5.15 12.33 33.39
N ARG A 262 5.13 12.92 34.59
CA ARG A 262 6.33 13.53 35.20
C ARG A 262 7.45 12.53 35.49
N LEU A 263 7.09 11.27 35.75
CA LEU A 263 7.99 10.14 36.00
C LEU A 263 8.27 9.27 34.75
N LEU A 264 7.99 9.75 33.52
CA LEU A 264 8.15 8.94 32.30
C LEU A 264 9.55 8.31 32.16
N ASP A 265 10.60 9.06 32.50
CA ASP A 265 12.00 8.66 32.37
C ASP A 265 12.60 8.03 33.64
N ALA A 266 11.78 7.81 34.68
CA ALA A 266 12.24 7.17 35.90
C ALA A 266 12.70 5.72 35.62
N THR A 267 13.81 5.32 36.24
CA THR A 267 14.43 4.00 36.06
C THR A 267 14.74 3.40 37.44
N PRO A 268 14.13 2.26 37.83
CA PRO A 268 13.09 1.52 37.10
C PRO A 268 11.81 2.34 36.91
N LYS A 269 11.06 2.03 35.85
CA LYS A 269 9.80 2.72 35.53
C LYS A 269 8.73 2.37 36.57
N PRO A 270 8.00 3.34 37.15
CA PRO A 270 6.98 3.06 38.16
C PRO A 270 5.85 2.17 37.61
N PRO A 271 5.22 1.32 38.45
CA PRO A 271 4.15 0.43 38.02
C PRO A 271 2.97 1.16 37.37
N GLU A 272 2.56 2.33 37.88
CA GLU A 272 1.47 3.11 37.26
C GLU A 272 1.81 3.58 35.84
N VAL A 273 3.06 3.98 35.60
CA VAL A 273 3.56 4.46 34.30
C VAL A 273 3.68 3.30 33.31
N ALA A 274 4.13 2.12 33.76
CA ALA A 274 4.17 0.92 32.94
C ALA A 274 2.75 0.46 32.55
N SER A 275 1.84 0.39 33.52
CA SER A 275 0.44 -0.02 33.29
C SER A 275 -0.31 0.92 32.34
N ALA A 276 -0.07 2.23 32.44
CA ALA A 276 -0.63 3.21 31.51
C ALA A 276 -0.09 3.00 30.08
N LEU A 277 1.22 2.83 29.92
CA LEU A 277 1.84 2.59 28.62
C LEU A 277 1.37 1.27 27.98
N ASP A 278 1.23 0.19 28.75
CA ASP A 278 0.71 -1.09 28.24
C ASP A 278 -0.74 -0.95 27.73
N THR A 279 -1.59 -0.24 28.48
CA THR A 279 -2.98 0.04 28.08
C THR A 279 -3.01 0.89 26.81
N LEU A 280 -2.20 1.94 26.75
CA LEU A 280 -2.17 2.88 25.62
C LEU A 280 -1.52 2.27 24.37
N ASN A 281 -0.58 1.35 24.49
CA ASN A 281 -0.07 0.59 23.34
C ASN A 281 -1.14 -0.34 22.76
N MET A 282 -1.96 -0.99 23.59
CA MET A 282 -3.10 -1.78 23.12
C MET A 282 -4.19 -0.90 22.48
N LEU A 283 -4.40 0.32 23.01
CA LEU A 283 -5.28 1.32 22.40
C LEU A 283 -4.74 1.84 21.07
N ALA A 284 -3.42 2.01 20.92
CA ALA A 284 -2.76 2.43 19.68
C ALA A 284 -2.89 1.35 18.60
N GLU A 285 -2.60 0.09 18.95
CA GLU A 285 -2.74 -1.05 18.05
C GLU A 285 -4.19 -1.17 17.55
N GLY A 286 -5.17 -1.01 18.46
CA GLY A 286 -6.57 -0.99 18.07
C GLY A 286 -6.99 0.24 17.26
N GLY A 287 -6.37 1.38 17.54
CA GLY A 287 -6.50 2.65 16.82
C GLY A 287 -5.81 2.71 15.46
N ARG A 288 -5.17 1.62 15.00
CA ARG A 288 -4.33 1.53 13.80
C ARG A 288 -3.17 2.53 13.78
N THR A 289 -2.57 2.80 14.93
CA THR A 289 -1.37 3.65 15.07
C THR A 289 -0.18 2.84 15.59
N GLY A 290 1.04 3.24 15.22
CA GLY A 290 2.28 2.48 15.44
C GLY A 290 2.81 2.43 16.87
N GLY A 291 1.97 2.71 17.88
CA GLY A 291 2.33 2.80 19.29
C GLY A 291 1.97 4.13 19.94
N VAL A 292 2.09 4.21 21.26
CA VAL A 292 1.86 5.45 22.03
C VAL A 292 2.96 6.49 21.79
N LYS A 293 2.58 7.76 21.61
CA LYS A 293 3.51 8.90 21.64
C LYS A 293 3.65 9.37 23.09
N ALA A 294 4.81 9.18 23.70
CA ALA A 294 5.04 9.53 25.10
C ALA A 294 6.04 10.70 25.24
N SER A 295 5.73 11.69 26.08
CA SER A 295 6.64 12.78 26.44
C SER A 295 6.54 13.13 27.93
N ARG A 296 7.60 13.69 28.53
CA ARG A 296 7.52 14.20 29.91
C ARG A 296 6.70 15.49 29.97
N ASN A 297 6.90 16.37 28.99
CA ASN A 297 6.19 17.64 28.83
C ASN A 297 5.63 17.67 27.40
N LEU A 298 4.34 17.93 27.23
CA LEU A 298 3.77 18.09 25.88
C LEU A 298 4.25 19.40 25.25
N ASP A 299 4.49 19.34 23.94
CA ASP A 299 4.74 20.49 23.08
C ASP A 299 3.89 20.39 21.79
N ALA A 300 3.85 21.45 20.99
CA ALA A 300 3.11 21.45 19.73
C ALA A 300 3.66 20.40 18.73
N ASN A 301 4.98 20.22 18.67
CA ASN A 301 5.64 19.31 17.73
C ASN A 301 5.13 17.87 17.88
N THR A 302 4.88 17.44 19.11
CA THR A 302 4.27 16.15 19.47
C THR A 302 3.00 15.87 18.65
N PHE A 303 2.19 16.89 18.37
CA PHE A 303 0.97 16.78 17.56
C PHE A 303 1.23 16.93 16.07
N CYS A 304 2.06 17.90 15.68
CA CYS A 304 2.30 18.25 14.27
C CYS A 304 2.96 17.10 13.48
N GLU A 305 3.93 16.39 14.09
CA GLU A 305 4.57 15.19 13.51
C GLU A 305 3.57 14.09 13.09
N ILE A 306 2.41 14.03 13.73
CA ILE A 306 1.40 12.98 13.51
C ILE A 306 0.54 13.32 12.28
N THR A 307 0.31 14.61 12.01
CA THR A 307 -0.62 15.08 10.95
C THR A 307 0.04 15.50 9.64
N ASP A 308 1.35 15.73 9.67
CA ASP A 308 2.17 16.00 8.47
C ASP A 308 2.50 14.73 7.67
N LYS A 309 2.25 13.55 8.24
CA LYS A 309 2.12 12.34 7.41
C LYS A 309 0.80 12.45 6.64
N PRO A 310 0.80 12.59 5.30
CA PRO A 310 -0.40 12.27 4.55
C PRO A 310 -0.75 10.81 4.83
N LEU A 311 -2.05 10.50 4.88
CA LEU A 311 -2.46 9.10 4.96
C LEU A 311 -1.94 8.40 3.71
N SER A 312 -1.03 7.48 3.92
CA SER A 312 -0.54 6.56 2.91
C SER A 312 -1.42 5.31 2.98
N THR A 313 -2.34 5.16 2.01
CA THR A 313 -2.85 3.82 1.72
C THR A 313 -1.66 3.01 1.22
N ARG A 314 -1.20 2.04 2.03
CA ARG A 314 -0.20 1.06 1.61
C ARG A 314 -0.86 0.09 0.63
N TYR A 315 -0.18 -0.17 -0.48
CA TYR A 315 -0.55 -1.19 -1.44
C TYR A 315 0.34 -2.42 -1.26
N ARG A 316 -0.23 -3.58 -1.55
CA ARG A 316 0.49 -4.86 -1.67
C ARG A 316 0.26 -5.44 -3.06
N LYS A 317 1.20 -6.23 -3.54
CA LYS A 317 1.06 -6.98 -4.78
C LYS A 317 0.00 -8.06 -4.61
N GLU A 318 -0.96 -8.13 -5.51
CA GLU A 318 -1.91 -9.24 -5.58
C GLU A 318 -1.45 -10.26 -6.63
N SER A 319 -1.27 -9.83 -7.87
CA SER A 319 -0.81 -10.67 -8.98
C SER A 319 0.34 -10.02 -9.75
N LEU A 320 1.11 -10.86 -10.44
CA LEU A 320 2.10 -10.50 -11.44
C LEU A 320 1.88 -11.43 -12.64
N SER A 321 1.73 -10.84 -13.82
CA SER A 321 1.69 -11.56 -15.09
C SER A 321 2.89 -11.13 -15.94
N VAL A 322 3.51 -12.07 -16.65
CA VAL A 322 4.55 -11.79 -17.64
C VAL A 322 4.13 -12.42 -18.96
N ILE A 323 4.01 -11.62 -20.00
CA ILE A 323 3.32 -11.97 -21.24
C ILE A 323 4.24 -11.60 -22.40
N ASN A 324 4.52 -12.54 -23.31
CA ASN A 324 5.11 -12.19 -24.60
C ASN A 324 3.98 -11.73 -25.51
N LEU A 325 3.87 -10.42 -25.75
CA LEU A 325 2.81 -9.87 -26.61
C LEU A 325 2.99 -10.29 -28.07
N THR A 326 4.23 -10.50 -28.51
CA THR A 326 4.56 -10.78 -29.92
C THR A 326 4.62 -12.27 -30.29
N ALA A 327 4.20 -13.14 -29.36
CA ALA A 327 4.16 -14.57 -29.59
C ALA A 327 2.93 -15.19 -28.92
N ILE A 328 2.31 -16.10 -29.64
CA ILE A 328 1.06 -16.73 -29.24
C ILE A 328 1.14 -18.24 -29.49
N MET A 329 0.62 -19.01 -28.54
CA MET A 329 0.32 -20.41 -28.79
C MET A 329 -0.98 -20.46 -29.58
N TYR A 330 -0.94 -21.09 -30.74
CA TYR A 330 -2.09 -21.31 -31.62
C TYR A 330 -2.11 -22.77 -32.04
N GLN A 331 -3.15 -23.51 -31.65
CA GLN A 331 -3.33 -24.93 -31.97
C GLN A 331 -2.10 -25.79 -31.60
N GLY A 332 -1.53 -25.54 -30.41
CA GLY A 332 -0.36 -26.26 -29.89
C GLY A 332 0.97 -25.90 -30.57
N ARG A 333 1.04 -24.80 -31.33
CA ARG A 333 2.27 -24.27 -31.95
C ARG A 333 2.54 -22.84 -31.51
N LEU A 334 3.82 -22.53 -31.27
CA LEU A 334 4.25 -21.15 -31.06
C LEU A 334 4.35 -20.44 -32.42
N GLU A 335 3.53 -19.42 -32.62
CA GLU A 335 3.55 -18.56 -33.81
C GLU A 335 3.87 -17.10 -33.42
N ALA A 336 4.29 -16.31 -34.40
CA ALA A 336 4.47 -14.87 -34.23
C ALA A 336 3.11 -14.16 -34.32
N ASP A 337 2.98 -13.10 -33.53
CA ASP A 337 1.91 -12.09 -33.58
C ASP A 337 2.66 -10.76 -33.65
N SER A 338 3.03 -10.34 -34.85
CA SER A 338 4.09 -9.33 -35.02
C SER A 338 3.66 -7.88 -34.74
N ASP A 339 2.38 -7.63 -34.50
CA ASP A 339 1.88 -6.31 -34.08
C ASP A 339 1.01 -6.32 -32.80
N MET A 340 0.92 -7.50 -32.16
CA MET A 340 0.42 -7.73 -30.80
C MET A 340 -1.10 -7.55 -30.67
N ASP A 341 -1.85 -8.02 -31.65
CA ASP A 341 -3.29 -7.84 -31.75
C ASP A 341 -4.11 -9.07 -31.31
N GLY A 342 -3.49 -10.25 -31.20
CA GLY A 342 -4.14 -11.52 -30.85
C GLY A 342 -4.45 -12.44 -32.03
N ILE A 343 -4.04 -12.09 -33.25
CA ILE A 343 -4.06 -12.98 -34.42
C ILE A 343 -2.60 -13.35 -34.78
N PRO A 344 -2.28 -14.64 -35.01
CA PRO A 344 -0.97 -15.00 -35.54
C PRO A 344 -0.74 -14.46 -36.97
N ASP A 345 0.49 -14.06 -37.28
CA ASP A 345 0.98 -13.65 -38.62
C ASP A 345 0.47 -14.56 -39.74
N SER A 346 0.48 -15.88 -39.49
CA SER A 346 0.10 -16.88 -40.49
C SER A 346 -1.41 -16.93 -40.75
N VAL A 347 -2.23 -16.43 -39.82
CA VAL A 347 -3.68 -16.42 -39.85
C VAL A 347 -4.19 -15.12 -40.48
N GLU A 348 -3.61 -13.99 -40.11
CA GLU A 348 -3.93 -12.67 -40.68
C GLU A 348 -3.90 -12.63 -42.21
N GLU A 349 -2.82 -13.15 -42.81
CA GLU A 349 -2.64 -13.23 -44.27
C GLU A 349 -3.75 -14.05 -44.97
N LYS A 350 -4.48 -14.91 -44.22
CA LYS A 350 -5.63 -15.69 -44.72
C LYS A 350 -6.96 -14.93 -44.62
N PHE A 351 -7.04 -13.93 -43.75
CA PHE A 351 -8.25 -13.13 -43.46
C PHE A 351 -8.16 -11.68 -43.96
N ASN A 352 -7.12 -11.34 -44.73
CA ASN A 352 -6.83 -10.01 -45.28
C ASN A 352 -6.45 -8.94 -44.23
N PHE A 353 -5.88 -9.35 -43.09
CA PHE A 353 -5.23 -8.42 -42.16
C PHE A 353 -3.73 -8.26 -42.52
N ASP A 354 -3.10 -7.16 -42.06
CA ASP A 354 -1.69 -6.83 -42.29
C ASP A 354 -0.88 -7.08 -41.01
N PRO A 355 0.00 -8.11 -40.97
CA PRO A 355 0.82 -8.50 -39.81
C PRO A 355 1.87 -7.49 -39.30
N THR A 356 1.74 -6.24 -39.70
CA THR A 356 2.55 -5.12 -39.22
C THR A 356 1.68 -3.91 -38.82
N ASN A 357 0.37 -4.11 -38.72
CA ASN A 357 -0.63 -3.13 -38.38
C ASN A 357 -1.85 -3.79 -37.69
N SER A 358 -1.77 -3.89 -36.35
CA SER A 358 -2.82 -4.37 -35.41
C SER A 358 -4.25 -3.82 -35.58
N ARG A 359 -4.44 -2.88 -36.52
CA ARG A 359 -5.70 -2.20 -36.86
C ARG A 359 -5.76 -1.94 -38.37
N THR A 360 -5.65 -2.97 -39.19
CA THR A 360 -5.84 -2.93 -40.65
C THR A 360 -7.08 -2.11 -41.04
N TYR A 361 -8.16 -2.26 -40.27
CA TYR A 361 -9.43 -1.56 -40.51
C TYR A 361 -9.75 -0.45 -39.50
N GLY A 362 -8.84 -0.08 -38.60
CA GLY A 362 -8.98 1.04 -37.66
C GLY A 362 -9.54 0.69 -36.27
N ILE A 363 -9.94 -0.57 -36.05
CA ILE A 363 -10.11 -1.21 -34.74
C ILE A 363 -9.18 -2.42 -34.68
N LEU A 364 -8.92 -2.97 -33.48
CA LEU A 364 -8.08 -4.17 -33.30
C LEU A 364 -8.55 -5.30 -34.23
N ASP A 365 -7.68 -5.89 -35.02
CA ASP A 365 -8.11 -6.83 -36.06
C ASP A 365 -8.64 -8.15 -35.46
N LYS A 366 -8.13 -8.58 -34.30
CA LYS A 366 -8.75 -9.62 -33.46
C LYS A 366 -10.22 -9.34 -33.13
N LEU A 367 -10.54 -8.12 -32.70
CA LEU A 367 -11.93 -7.71 -32.47
C LEU A 367 -12.71 -7.63 -33.79
N CYS A 368 -12.08 -7.19 -34.88
CA CYS A 368 -12.70 -7.19 -36.19
C CYS A 368 -13.08 -8.61 -36.63
N LEU A 369 -12.18 -9.58 -36.48
CA LEU A 369 -12.39 -11.00 -36.79
C LEU A 369 -13.55 -11.59 -35.99
N ASP A 370 -13.59 -11.35 -34.68
CA ASP A 370 -14.67 -11.83 -33.80
C ASP A 370 -16.04 -11.19 -34.13
N LEU A 371 -16.05 -9.99 -34.73
CA LEU A 371 -17.25 -9.31 -35.23
C LEU A 371 -17.64 -9.70 -36.67
N GLY A 372 -16.99 -10.71 -37.27
CA GLY A 372 -17.28 -11.21 -38.63
C GLY A 372 -16.21 -10.90 -39.68
N GLY A 373 -15.14 -10.20 -39.28
CA GLY A 373 -13.92 -9.98 -40.05
C GLY A 373 -13.99 -8.96 -41.18
N ALA A 374 -12.92 -8.96 -41.97
CA ALA A 374 -12.67 -8.06 -43.09
C ALA A 374 -13.61 -8.22 -44.31
N GLN A 375 -14.60 -9.11 -44.24
CA GLN A 375 -15.54 -9.32 -45.35
C GLN A 375 -16.37 -8.05 -45.58
N LEU A 376 -16.51 -7.65 -46.84
CA LEU A 376 -17.26 -6.45 -47.19
C LEU A 376 -18.77 -6.74 -47.18
N ASN A 377 -19.53 -5.82 -46.59
CA ASN A 377 -20.98 -5.78 -46.66
C ASN A 377 -21.46 -5.33 -48.06
N SER A 378 -22.77 -5.23 -48.27
CA SER A 378 -23.37 -4.79 -49.54
C SER A 378 -23.05 -3.34 -49.95
N GLU A 379 -22.51 -2.55 -49.03
CA GLU A 379 -22.16 -1.14 -49.21
C GLU A 379 -20.65 -0.94 -49.45
N GLY A 380 -19.86 -2.02 -49.35
CA GLY A 380 -18.41 -2.02 -49.57
C GLY A 380 -17.57 -1.76 -48.32
N GLU A 381 -18.17 -1.77 -47.12
CA GLU A 381 -17.48 -1.58 -45.84
C GLU A 381 -17.26 -2.93 -45.14
N PRO A 382 -16.15 -3.14 -44.41
CA PRO A 382 -15.95 -4.34 -43.58
C PRO A 382 -17.07 -4.51 -42.56
N PHE A 383 -17.58 -5.74 -42.37
CA PHE A 383 -18.66 -6.03 -41.41
C PHE A 383 -18.36 -5.52 -40.00
N CYS A 384 -17.10 -5.62 -39.56
CA CYS A 384 -16.67 -5.18 -38.23
C CYS A 384 -16.72 -3.66 -37.98
N LEU A 385 -16.87 -2.84 -39.03
CA LEU A 385 -16.96 -1.38 -38.93
C LEU A 385 -18.40 -0.84 -39.00
N GLN A 386 -19.41 -1.70 -39.08
CA GLN A 386 -20.79 -1.27 -39.36
C GLN A 386 -21.31 -0.27 -38.32
N GLY A 387 -21.42 1.01 -38.72
CA GLY A 387 -21.88 2.10 -37.85
C GLY A 387 -20.79 2.78 -37.01
N ILE A 388 -19.50 2.55 -37.30
CA ILE A 388 -18.36 3.12 -36.57
C ILE A 388 -17.66 4.19 -37.43
N ASP A 389 -17.54 5.41 -36.91
CA ASP A 389 -16.65 6.42 -37.47
C ASP A 389 -15.24 6.27 -36.87
N VAL A 390 -14.37 5.55 -37.57
CA VAL A 390 -12.98 5.29 -37.14
C VAL A 390 -12.16 6.57 -36.91
N SER A 391 -12.56 7.71 -37.52
CA SER A 391 -11.87 8.98 -37.31
C SER A 391 -12.09 9.58 -35.91
N GLN A 392 -13.12 9.10 -35.19
CA GLN A 392 -13.45 9.54 -33.84
C GLN A 392 -12.81 8.67 -32.74
N CYS A 393 -12.16 7.56 -33.09
CA CYS A 393 -11.54 6.65 -32.13
C CYS A 393 -10.35 7.31 -31.42
N LYS A 394 -10.41 7.34 -30.09
CA LYS A 394 -9.35 7.87 -29.22
C LYS A 394 -8.67 6.71 -28.53
N GLY A 395 -7.34 6.64 -28.62
CA GLY A 395 -6.55 5.69 -27.83
C GLY A 395 -6.79 5.90 -26.33
N MET A 396 -6.85 4.79 -25.61
CA MET A 396 -7.11 4.70 -24.16
C MET A 396 -5.95 3.92 -23.50
N ALA A 397 -6.13 3.48 -22.26
CA ALA A 397 -5.09 2.77 -21.53
C ALA A 397 -4.72 1.43 -22.20
N ILE A 398 -3.47 0.99 -22.00
CA ILE A 398 -2.91 -0.35 -22.27
C ILE A 398 -2.93 -0.82 -23.74
N GLY A 399 -3.62 -0.15 -24.65
CA GLY A 399 -3.63 -0.51 -26.07
C GLY A 399 -5.02 -0.55 -26.70
N MET A 400 -6.08 -0.28 -25.94
CA MET A 400 -7.44 -0.18 -26.48
C MET A 400 -7.77 1.24 -26.96
N ASN A 401 -8.87 1.40 -27.68
CA ASN A 401 -9.44 2.69 -28.08
C ASN A 401 -10.94 2.80 -27.76
N SER A 402 -11.47 4.02 -27.80
CA SER A 402 -12.86 4.32 -27.43
C SER A 402 -13.92 3.66 -28.32
N CYS A 403 -13.58 3.27 -29.55
CA CYS A 403 -14.49 2.54 -30.44
C CYS A 403 -14.53 1.05 -30.10
N GLU A 404 -13.39 0.46 -29.72
CA GLU A 404 -13.30 -0.92 -29.24
C GLU A 404 -14.09 -1.11 -27.94
N LEU A 405 -13.95 -0.19 -26.97
CA LEU A 405 -14.79 -0.21 -25.76
C LEU A 405 -16.29 -0.04 -26.08
N ALA A 406 -16.63 0.84 -27.02
CA ALA A 406 -18.03 1.03 -27.44
C ALA A 406 -18.62 -0.21 -28.13
N LEU A 407 -17.84 -0.91 -28.95
CA LEU A 407 -18.18 -2.19 -29.58
C LEU A 407 -18.44 -3.29 -28.55
N LEU A 408 -17.54 -3.43 -27.58
CA LEU A 408 -17.65 -4.35 -26.46
C LEU A 408 -18.75 -3.94 -25.46
N ARG A 409 -19.35 -2.74 -25.62
CA ARG A 409 -20.34 -2.12 -24.73
C ARG A 409 -19.82 -1.83 -23.31
N ILE A 410 -18.51 -1.66 -23.19
CA ILE A 410 -17.82 -1.24 -21.97
C ILE A 410 -18.04 0.28 -21.81
N ALA A 411 -18.85 0.67 -20.83
CA ALA A 411 -19.23 2.05 -20.59
C ALA A 411 -18.71 2.57 -19.24
N GLY A 412 -17.81 3.55 -19.28
CA GLY A 412 -17.30 4.23 -18.08
C GLY A 412 -16.05 3.60 -17.43
N SER A 413 -15.59 2.46 -17.94
CA SER A 413 -14.24 1.94 -17.68
C SER A 413 -13.21 2.61 -18.60
N ASN A 414 -11.94 2.61 -18.19
CA ASN A 414 -10.82 3.09 -18.99
C ASN A 414 -10.22 2.03 -19.94
N GLY A 415 -10.81 0.83 -19.98
CA GLY A 415 -10.22 -0.33 -20.67
C GLY A 415 -9.19 -1.05 -19.79
N LEU A 416 -9.51 -1.27 -18.51
CA LEU A 416 -8.60 -1.85 -17.52
C LEU A 416 -8.97 -3.29 -17.15
N ASP A 417 -10.04 -3.51 -16.39
CA ASP A 417 -10.46 -4.81 -15.81
C ASP A 417 -11.99 -4.71 -15.64
N SER A 418 -12.72 -4.70 -16.75
CA SER A 418 -14.07 -4.12 -16.84
C SER A 418 -15.20 -4.99 -16.27
N ASP A 419 -14.92 -6.27 -16.01
CA ASP A 419 -15.77 -7.16 -15.21
C ASP A 419 -15.17 -7.52 -13.84
N SER A 420 -14.04 -6.90 -13.50
CA SER A 420 -13.32 -6.98 -12.22
C SER A 420 -12.78 -8.38 -11.86
N ASP A 421 -12.50 -9.24 -12.84
CA ASP A 421 -12.01 -10.61 -12.62
C ASP A 421 -10.50 -10.72 -12.33
N GLY A 422 -9.74 -9.66 -12.64
CA GLY A 422 -8.32 -9.55 -12.36
C GLY A 422 -7.38 -9.75 -13.54
N ILE A 423 -7.91 -10.04 -14.73
CA ILE A 423 -7.20 -9.94 -16.02
C ILE A 423 -7.40 -8.50 -16.56
N ILE A 424 -6.65 -8.11 -17.59
CA ILE A 424 -6.79 -6.79 -18.21
C ILE A 424 -7.54 -6.92 -19.53
N ASP A 425 -8.53 -6.05 -19.79
CA ASP A 425 -9.41 -6.07 -20.98
C ASP A 425 -8.64 -6.30 -22.30
N PHE A 426 -7.52 -5.59 -22.48
CA PHE A 426 -6.67 -5.75 -23.66
C PHE A 426 -6.04 -7.14 -23.75
N ILE A 427 -5.57 -7.68 -22.63
CA ILE A 427 -4.94 -9.01 -22.54
C ILE A 427 -5.96 -10.11 -22.78
N GLU A 428 -7.17 -9.97 -22.22
CA GLU A 428 -8.25 -10.92 -22.48
C GLU A 428 -8.58 -10.99 -23.96
N LEU A 429 -8.77 -9.84 -24.61
CA LEU A 429 -9.12 -9.74 -26.02
C LEU A 429 -8.06 -10.40 -26.92
N ILE A 430 -6.76 -10.11 -26.71
CA ILE A 430 -5.67 -10.71 -27.51
C ILE A 430 -5.39 -12.18 -27.15
N ARG A 431 -5.91 -12.70 -26.04
CA ARG A 431 -5.82 -14.12 -25.64
C ARG A 431 -7.12 -14.90 -25.83
N GLY A 432 -8.19 -14.25 -26.28
CA GLY A 432 -9.48 -14.86 -26.56
C GLY A 432 -10.44 -15.01 -25.37
N SER A 433 -10.12 -14.45 -24.19
CA SER A 433 -11.06 -14.24 -23.07
C SER A 433 -12.05 -13.10 -23.38
N SER A 434 -12.97 -12.81 -22.46
CA SER A 434 -14.08 -11.88 -22.67
C SER A 434 -14.09 -10.71 -21.66
N PRO A 435 -13.66 -9.48 -22.06
CA PRO A 435 -13.61 -8.25 -21.22
C PRO A 435 -14.91 -7.71 -20.58
N VAL A 436 -15.97 -8.51 -20.56
CA VAL A 436 -17.32 -8.20 -20.09
C VAL A 436 -18.00 -9.41 -19.43
N LEU A 437 -17.29 -10.52 -19.24
CA LEU A 437 -17.76 -11.76 -18.64
C LEU A 437 -16.62 -12.35 -17.81
N SER A 438 -16.68 -12.14 -16.49
CA SER A 438 -15.69 -12.66 -15.52
C SER A 438 -15.43 -14.17 -15.73
N ASP A 439 -14.37 -14.47 -16.48
CA ASP A 439 -14.08 -15.79 -17.04
C ASP A 439 -12.70 -16.34 -16.67
N ALA A 440 -11.89 -15.58 -15.92
CA ALA A 440 -10.62 -15.98 -15.31
C ALA A 440 -10.63 -17.32 -14.56
N LEU A 441 -11.80 -17.79 -14.12
CA LEU A 441 -12.01 -19.05 -13.39
C LEU A 441 -12.71 -20.14 -14.22
N LEU A 442 -13.05 -19.88 -15.47
CA LEU A 442 -13.56 -20.88 -16.40
C LEU A 442 -12.41 -21.66 -17.02
N ASP A 443 -12.73 -22.88 -17.42
CA ASP A 443 -11.94 -23.83 -18.20
C ASP A 443 -12.67 -23.95 -19.54
N ARG A 444 -12.12 -23.33 -20.59
CA ARG A 444 -12.88 -23.04 -21.83
C ARG A 444 -12.85 -24.18 -22.83
N ASP A 445 -11.77 -24.94 -22.88
CA ASP A 445 -11.59 -26.08 -23.79
C ASP A 445 -11.79 -27.44 -23.09
N GLY A 446 -11.79 -27.47 -21.76
CA GLY A 446 -12.04 -28.63 -20.91
C GLY A 446 -10.78 -29.41 -20.52
N ASP A 447 -9.58 -28.86 -20.70
CA ASP A 447 -8.31 -29.56 -20.48
C ASP A 447 -7.89 -29.68 -19.00
N GLY A 448 -8.53 -28.90 -18.11
CA GLY A 448 -8.31 -28.88 -16.67
C GLY A 448 -7.55 -27.65 -16.13
N TRP A 449 -7.11 -26.73 -17.00
CA TRP A 449 -6.63 -25.41 -16.60
C TRP A 449 -7.74 -24.36 -16.65
N VAL A 450 -7.47 -23.15 -16.14
CA VAL A 450 -8.43 -22.04 -16.18
C VAL A 450 -7.82 -20.86 -16.93
N ASN A 451 -8.65 -20.07 -17.61
CA ASN A 451 -8.25 -18.97 -18.50
C ASN A 451 -7.11 -18.12 -17.91
N ARG A 452 -7.22 -17.69 -16.63
CA ARG A 452 -6.18 -16.85 -15.99
C ARG A 452 -4.82 -17.52 -15.84
N PHE A 453 -4.81 -18.85 -15.68
CA PHE A 453 -3.57 -19.63 -15.56
C PHE A 453 -2.96 -19.85 -16.94
N GLU A 454 -3.79 -20.14 -17.94
CA GLU A 454 -3.37 -20.30 -19.32
C GLU A 454 -2.74 -19.03 -19.88
N ILE A 455 -3.39 -17.87 -19.70
CA ILE A 455 -2.85 -16.55 -20.03
C ILE A 455 -1.50 -16.30 -19.34
N ALA A 456 -1.35 -16.73 -18.08
CA ALA A 456 -0.12 -16.58 -17.31
C ALA A 456 0.99 -17.58 -17.72
N GLN A 457 0.66 -18.68 -18.40
CA GLN A 457 1.61 -19.62 -19.00
C GLN A 457 1.86 -19.36 -20.49
N GLY A 458 0.99 -18.60 -21.15
CA GLY A 458 1.01 -18.35 -22.59
C GLY A 458 0.42 -19.50 -23.45
N SER A 459 -0.45 -20.34 -22.90
CA SER A 459 -1.18 -21.39 -23.65
C SER A 459 -2.42 -20.86 -24.40
N ASP A 460 -3.10 -21.73 -25.15
CA ASP A 460 -4.24 -21.42 -26.03
C ASP A 460 -5.58 -21.83 -25.39
N LEU A 461 -6.37 -20.85 -24.92
CA LEU A 461 -7.68 -21.01 -24.25
C LEU A 461 -8.76 -21.70 -25.11
N SER A 462 -8.43 -22.11 -26.33
CA SER A 462 -9.32 -22.79 -27.27
C SER A 462 -8.80 -24.15 -27.74
N PHE A 463 -7.65 -24.60 -27.23
CA PHE A 463 -6.97 -25.80 -27.71
C PHE A 463 -6.30 -26.60 -26.59
N TRP A 464 -6.80 -27.82 -26.40
CA TRP A 464 -6.37 -28.77 -25.37
C TRP A 464 -4.84 -28.94 -25.32
N ASP A 465 -4.18 -28.26 -24.38
CA ASP A 465 -2.72 -28.21 -24.27
C ASP A 465 -2.19 -28.38 -22.82
N ALA A 466 -2.96 -29.04 -21.95
CA ALA A 466 -2.54 -29.34 -20.58
C ALA A 466 -1.15 -30.01 -20.47
N ASP A 467 -0.75 -30.79 -21.48
CA ASP A 467 0.56 -31.43 -21.61
C ASP A 467 1.63 -30.62 -22.37
N LEU A 468 1.31 -29.36 -22.74
CA LEU A 468 2.21 -28.41 -23.42
C LEU A 468 3.56 -28.40 -22.70
N PRO A 469 4.66 -28.74 -23.41
CA PRO A 469 5.97 -28.89 -22.78
C PRO A 469 6.38 -27.62 -22.05
N ASN A 470 7.05 -27.77 -20.90
CA ASN A 470 7.53 -26.63 -20.11
C ASN A 470 8.34 -25.63 -20.94
N GLU A 471 8.97 -26.05 -22.05
CA GLU A 471 9.71 -25.20 -22.98
C GLU A 471 8.88 -24.19 -23.79
N ASN A 472 7.58 -24.44 -23.93
CA ASN A 472 6.62 -23.54 -24.57
C ASN A 472 5.78 -22.78 -23.53
N LYS A 473 6.11 -22.90 -22.23
CA LYS A 473 5.42 -22.20 -21.13
C LYS A 473 6.26 -21.03 -20.60
N VAL A 474 5.56 -19.98 -20.16
CA VAL A 474 6.14 -18.86 -19.41
C VAL A 474 6.39 -19.28 -17.97
N MET A 475 7.66 -19.27 -17.57
CA MET A 475 8.10 -19.69 -16.24
C MET A 475 8.69 -18.50 -15.48
N VAL A 476 7.98 -18.04 -14.45
CA VAL A 476 8.38 -16.91 -13.61
C VAL A 476 8.44 -17.36 -12.15
N ARG A 477 9.46 -16.90 -11.42
CA ARG A 477 9.53 -16.98 -9.97
C ARG A 477 9.55 -15.58 -9.38
N GLU A 478 8.71 -15.38 -8.37
CA GLU A 478 8.67 -14.18 -7.55
C GLU A 478 8.93 -14.54 -6.09
N THR A 479 9.52 -13.62 -5.33
CA THR A 479 9.82 -13.82 -3.91
C THR A 479 9.74 -12.47 -3.19
N LEU A 480 8.94 -12.41 -2.13
CA LEU A 480 8.94 -11.25 -1.22
C LEU A 480 10.24 -11.25 -0.42
N THR A 481 10.96 -10.13 -0.46
CA THR A 481 12.26 -9.96 0.20
C THR A 481 12.23 -8.83 1.24
N SER A 482 13.22 -8.81 2.13
CA SER A 482 13.46 -7.66 3.01
C SER A 482 13.66 -6.38 2.19
N PRO A 483 13.14 -5.22 2.62
CA PRO A 483 13.31 -3.96 1.90
C PRO A 483 14.75 -3.70 1.48
N LYS A 484 14.93 -3.30 0.22
CA LYS A 484 16.21 -2.91 -0.39
C LYS A 484 16.31 -1.39 -0.43
N ASP A 485 17.52 -0.84 -0.48
CA ASP A 485 17.76 0.62 -0.42
C ASP A 485 17.03 1.44 -1.51
N PHE A 486 16.61 0.80 -2.61
CA PHE A 486 15.83 1.41 -3.69
C PHE A 486 14.30 1.35 -3.51
N CYS A 487 13.79 0.56 -2.55
CA CYS A 487 12.38 0.59 -2.14
C CYS A 487 12.28 1.27 -0.76
N PRO A 488 11.30 2.16 -0.52
CA PRO A 488 11.06 2.68 0.83
C PRO A 488 10.77 1.53 1.81
N GLN A 489 11.25 1.65 3.06
CA GLN A 489 11.15 0.58 4.07
C GLN A 489 9.71 0.10 4.36
N GLU A 490 8.73 0.95 4.06
CA GLU A 490 7.30 0.72 4.30
C GLU A 490 6.59 0.05 3.11
N HIS A 491 7.30 -0.25 2.01
CA HIS A 491 6.77 -0.85 0.78
C HIS A 491 7.20 -2.32 0.69
N GLU A 492 6.39 -3.16 0.05
CA GLU A 492 6.81 -4.53 -0.28
C GLU A 492 7.93 -4.50 -1.34
N THR A 493 8.95 -5.35 -1.19
CA THR A 493 10.02 -5.51 -2.18
C THR A 493 9.99 -6.91 -2.77
N TRP A 494 9.47 -7.05 -3.98
CA TRP A 494 9.37 -8.30 -4.71
C TRP A 494 10.55 -8.47 -5.66
N GLN A 495 11.30 -9.55 -5.46
CA GLN A 495 12.35 -10.00 -6.38
C GLN A 495 11.72 -10.90 -7.44
N LEU A 496 12.00 -10.63 -8.72
CA LEU A 496 11.40 -11.28 -9.88
C LEU A 496 12.47 -11.98 -10.71
N SER A 497 12.18 -13.18 -11.22
CA SER A 497 13.09 -13.92 -12.10
C SER A 497 12.28 -14.63 -13.18
N VAL A 498 12.43 -14.19 -14.43
CA VAL A 498 11.93 -14.92 -15.59
C VAL A 498 12.90 -16.05 -15.86
N ASP A 499 12.48 -17.28 -15.56
CA ASP A 499 13.28 -18.49 -15.77
C ASP A 499 13.25 -18.90 -17.25
N GLN A 500 12.11 -18.70 -17.90
CA GLN A 500 11.92 -18.97 -19.31
C GLN A 500 10.71 -18.18 -19.87
N ILE A 501 10.82 -17.75 -21.11
CA ILE A 501 9.71 -17.23 -21.91
C ILE A 501 9.87 -17.72 -23.36
N PRO A 502 8.81 -18.23 -24.02
CA PRO A 502 8.86 -18.60 -25.43
C PRO A 502 9.04 -17.35 -26.30
N VAL A 503 9.80 -17.44 -27.39
CA VAL A 503 9.97 -16.35 -28.37
C VAL A 503 9.81 -16.81 -29.82
N ALA A 504 9.17 -15.97 -30.62
CA ALA A 504 8.90 -16.19 -32.04
C ALA A 504 9.87 -15.42 -32.96
N GLU A 505 9.78 -15.67 -34.27
CA GLU A 505 10.48 -14.89 -35.31
C GLU A 505 9.51 -13.83 -35.88
N THR A 506 9.59 -12.62 -35.31
CA THR A 506 8.66 -11.52 -35.58
C THR A 506 9.06 -10.69 -36.81
N LYS A 507 8.06 -10.12 -37.51
CA LYS A 507 8.25 -9.02 -38.45
C LYS A 507 8.59 -7.73 -37.69
N LYS A 508 8.85 -6.64 -38.42
CA LYS A 508 9.12 -5.32 -37.81
C LYS A 508 7.81 -4.57 -37.61
N PHE A 509 7.61 -3.98 -36.43
CA PHE A 509 6.45 -3.16 -36.11
C PHE A 509 6.82 -1.73 -35.70
N GLU A 510 6.29 -0.74 -36.40
CA GLU A 510 6.46 0.70 -36.10
C GLU A 510 5.12 1.42 -35.78
N GLY A 511 4.00 0.69 -35.73
CA GLY A 511 2.64 1.26 -35.74
C GLY A 511 2.06 1.72 -34.39
N GLY A 512 2.72 1.40 -33.27
CA GLY A 512 2.20 1.68 -31.93
C GLY A 512 2.13 3.18 -31.61
N LYS A 513 0.92 3.74 -31.49
CA LYS A 513 0.71 5.05 -30.87
C LYS A 513 1.14 4.96 -29.40
N LYS A 514 2.30 5.54 -29.08
CA LYS A 514 2.90 5.53 -27.73
C LYS A 514 1.84 5.77 -26.66
N LEU A 515 1.64 4.79 -25.76
CA LEU A 515 0.69 4.91 -24.66
C LEU A 515 1.35 5.76 -23.57
N CYS A 516 1.16 7.07 -23.67
CA CYS A 516 1.64 8.06 -22.71
C CYS A 516 0.46 8.51 -21.86
N GLU A 517 0.57 8.48 -20.52
CA GLU A 517 -0.42 9.15 -19.67
C GLU A 517 0.21 10.13 -18.67
N SER A 518 -0.10 11.41 -18.89
CA SER A 518 0.15 12.57 -18.04
C SER A 518 1.62 12.92 -17.72
N ARG A 519 1.87 14.24 -17.54
CA ARG A 519 3.16 14.74 -17.06
C ARG A 519 3.37 14.33 -15.60
N ASP A 520 4.50 13.69 -15.33
CA ASP A 520 5.11 13.76 -14.00
C ASP A 520 5.28 15.24 -13.61
N SER A 521 4.57 15.66 -12.57
CA SER A 521 4.54 17.05 -12.09
C SER A 521 5.85 17.48 -11.42
N GLN A 522 6.77 16.54 -11.15
CA GLN A 522 8.09 16.82 -10.58
C GLN A 522 9.20 16.90 -11.65
N ASN A 523 9.11 16.12 -12.73
CA ASN A 523 10.20 16.01 -13.72
C ASN A 523 9.87 16.41 -15.17
N GLY A 524 8.59 16.57 -15.54
CA GLY A 524 8.18 17.09 -16.85
C GLY A 524 8.50 16.21 -18.07
N LEU A 525 9.02 14.99 -17.86
CA LEU A 525 9.30 14.02 -18.92
C LEU A 525 8.07 13.16 -19.20
N GLU A 526 7.61 13.18 -20.46
CA GLU A 526 6.58 12.29 -20.97
C GLU A 526 7.18 10.87 -21.13
N LYS A 527 6.71 9.92 -20.32
CA LYS A 527 7.09 8.50 -20.41
C LYS A 527 5.93 7.73 -21.02
N CYS A 528 6.23 6.78 -21.91
CA CYS A 528 5.22 6.05 -22.65
C CYS A 528 5.61 4.59 -22.84
N PHE A 529 4.62 3.71 -22.98
CA PHE A 529 4.85 2.36 -23.49
C PHE A 529 5.22 2.45 -24.97
N ASP A 530 6.41 1.94 -25.28
CA ASP A 530 6.92 1.79 -26.64
C ASP A 530 6.86 0.32 -27.03
N LEU A 531 5.77 -0.04 -27.73
CA LEU A 531 5.53 -1.39 -28.25
C LEU A 531 6.17 -1.61 -29.63
N SER A 532 6.76 -0.59 -30.27
CA SER A 532 7.49 -0.79 -31.54
C SER A 532 8.63 -1.79 -31.33
N HIS A 533 9.00 -2.56 -32.35
CA HIS A 533 10.15 -3.46 -32.26
C HIS A 533 10.75 -3.74 -33.63
N GLU A 534 12.04 -4.09 -33.65
CA GLU A 534 12.70 -4.55 -34.87
C GLU A 534 12.29 -5.98 -35.23
N ALA A 535 12.68 -6.45 -36.42
CA ALA A 535 12.47 -7.84 -36.81
C ALA A 535 13.23 -8.80 -35.88
N SER A 536 12.60 -9.96 -35.60
CA SER A 536 13.05 -10.97 -34.62
C SER A 536 13.22 -10.44 -33.19
N GLU A 537 12.61 -9.31 -32.85
CA GLU A 537 12.56 -8.75 -31.51
C GLU A 537 11.16 -8.96 -30.92
N ASN A 538 11.10 -9.52 -29.72
CA ASN A 538 9.85 -9.88 -29.04
C ASN A 538 9.56 -8.86 -27.92
N VAL A 539 8.29 -8.52 -27.71
CA VAL A 539 7.86 -7.53 -26.69
C VAL A 539 7.29 -8.26 -25.48
N ILE A 540 8.02 -8.22 -24.37
CA ILE A 540 7.63 -8.82 -23.09
C ILE A 540 7.02 -7.75 -22.19
N LEU A 541 5.75 -7.93 -21.84
CA LEU A 541 5.00 -7.09 -20.91
C LEU A 541 4.96 -7.74 -19.52
N PHE A 542 5.28 -6.95 -18.51
CA PHE A 542 5.09 -7.26 -17.09
C PHE A 542 3.89 -6.46 -16.60
N LEU A 543 2.89 -7.13 -16.04
CA LEU A 543 1.71 -6.50 -15.44
C LEU A 543 1.64 -6.84 -13.95
N VAL A 544 1.43 -5.84 -13.10
CA VAL A 544 1.22 -6.04 -11.66
C VAL A 544 -0.12 -5.42 -11.24
N ARG A 545 -0.99 -6.25 -10.67
CA ARG A 545 -2.20 -5.81 -9.96
C ARG A 545 -1.85 -5.59 -8.50
N SER A 546 -2.06 -4.38 -8.01
CA SER A 546 -1.80 -3.98 -6.62
C SER A 546 -3.11 -3.64 -5.92
N ILE A 547 -3.30 -4.21 -4.73
CA ILE A 547 -4.48 -3.95 -3.91
C ILE A 547 -4.11 -3.18 -2.65
N PRO A 548 -4.99 -2.28 -2.18
CA PRO A 548 -4.81 -1.56 -0.93
C PRO A 548 -5.00 -2.48 0.28
N ASP A 549 -4.20 -2.25 1.33
CA ASP A 549 -4.29 -2.99 2.61
C ASP A 549 -5.55 -2.61 3.41
N SER A 550 -6.11 -1.42 3.18
CA SER A 550 -7.41 -1.01 3.71
C SER A 550 -8.56 -1.40 2.78
N LYS A 551 -9.74 -1.52 3.38
CA LYS A 551 -11.03 -1.76 2.71
C LYS A 551 -11.89 -0.50 2.75
N SER A 552 -11.33 0.68 2.45
CA SER A 552 -12.13 1.90 2.30
C SER A 552 -12.96 1.82 1.02
N SER A 553 -14.06 2.58 0.94
CA SER A 553 -14.83 2.77 -0.30
C SER A 553 -14.13 3.65 -1.34
N ASP A 554 -13.07 4.37 -0.94
CA ASP A 554 -12.22 5.18 -1.84
C ASP A 554 -10.92 4.44 -2.26
N ASP A 555 -10.70 3.23 -1.76
CA ASP A 555 -9.49 2.44 -2.00
C ASP A 555 -9.62 1.60 -3.28
N SER A 556 -9.07 2.12 -4.37
CA SER A 556 -9.04 1.51 -5.71
C SER A 556 -8.00 0.39 -5.87
N ILE A 557 -8.25 -0.54 -6.79
CA ILE A 557 -7.22 -1.45 -7.34
C ILE A 557 -6.33 -0.65 -8.30
N ARG A 558 -5.03 -0.97 -8.36
CA ARG A 558 -4.05 -0.29 -9.23
C ARG A 558 -3.34 -1.25 -10.15
N PHE A 559 -3.16 -0.84 -11.39
CA PHE A 559 -2.45 -1.60 -12.42
C PHE A 559 -1.13 -0.92 -12.77
N TRP A 560 -0.10 -1.75 -12.92
CA TRP A 560 1.26 -1.31 -13.25
C TRP A 560 1.80 -2.12 -14.42
N GLY A 561 2.52 -1.48 -15.33
CA GLY A 561 3.07 -2.12 -16.52
C GLY A 561 4.56 -1.79 -16.72
N ALA A 562 5.37 -2.76 -17.13
CA ALA A 562 6.73 -2.55 -17.62
C ALA A 562 6.97 -3.35 -18.90
N VAL A 563 7.74 -2.81 -19.84
CA VAL A 563 8.04 -3.48 -21.12
C VAL A 563 9.53 -3.78 -21.27
N ARG A 564 9.84 -4.93 -21.87
CA ARG A 564 11.18 -5.37 -22.26
C ARG A 564 11.18 -5.96 -23.65
N LYS A 565 12.04 -5.43 -24.52
CA LYS A 565 12.28 -5.97 -25.87
C LYS A 565 13.39 -7.00 -25.81
N VAL A 566 13.19 -8.15 -26.46
CA VAL A 566 14.05 -9.33 -26.34
C VAL A 566 14.29 -9.94 -27.72
N ARG A 567 15.54 -9.92 -28.20
CA ARG A 567 15.86 -10.43 -29.53
C ARG A 567 15.98 -11.95 -29.56
N ASN A 568 15.23 -12.60 -30.44
CA ASN A 568 15.45 -13.96 -30.85
C ASN A 568 16.76 -14.03 -31.66
N THR A 569 17.75 -14.75 -31.14
CA THR A 569 19.12 -14.82 -31.71
C THR A 569 19.38 -16.12 -32.46
N GLY A 570 18.35 -16.94 -32.71
CA GLY A 570 18.39 -18.16 -33.54
C GLY A 570 19.31 -19.30 -33.05
N THR A 571 20.11 -19.07 -32.01
CA THR A 571 21.18 -19.98 -31.54
C THR A 571 20.81 -20.74 -30.26
N LEU A 572 19.68 -20.42 -29.64
CA LEU A 572 19.20 -21.02 -28.37
C LEU A 572 17.89 -21.82 -28.51
N GLY A 573 17.35 -21.95 -29.73
CA GLY A 573 15.96 -22.39 -29.93
C GLY A 573 14.94 -21.32 -29.48
N PRO A 574 13.66 -21.66 -29.30
CA PRO A 574 12.59 -20.71 -28.91
C PRO A 574 12.68 -20.22 -27.45
N LYS A 575 13.86 -20.28 -26.82
CA LYS A 575 14.08 -20.07 -25.39
C LYS A 575 15.01 -18.89 -25.12
N LEU A 576 14.60 -18.00 -24.22
CA LEU A 576 15.56 -17.24 -23.41
C LEU A 576 15.56 -17.72 -21.97
N THR A 577 16.77 -17.96 -21.44
CA THR A 577 17.04 -18.40 -20.06
C THR A 577 17.84 -17.37 -19.26
N SER A 578 18.08 -16.17 -19.82
CA SER A 578 18.84 -15.09 -19.18
C SER A 578 18.53 -13.73 -19.79
N GLY A 579 18.48 -12.67 -18.97
CA GLY A 579 18.63 -11.28 -19.43
C GLY A 579 17.46 -10.33 -19.13
N ILE A 580 16.27 -10.83 -18.82
CA ILE A 580 15.07 -10.00 -18.66
C ILE A 580 14.97 -9.42 -17.24
N ALA A 581 15.78 -8.39 -16.95
CA ALA A 581 15.71 -7.62 -15.71
C ALA A 581 14.82 -6.38 -15.85
N VAL A 582 13.89 -6.22 -14.90
CA VAL A 582 13.10 -4.99 -14.69
C VAL A 582 13.50 -4.37 -13.35
N SER A 583 13.68 -3.05 -13.30
CA SER A 583 13.85 -2.31 -12.04
C SER A 583 12.50 -1.76 -11.58
N PRO A 584 12.34 -1.34 -10.32
CA PRO A 584 11.09 -0.72 -9.87
C PRO A 584 10.76 0.56 -10.64
N THR A 585 11.77 1.27 -11.15
CA THR A 585 11.61 2.48 -11.97
C THR A 585 11.16 2.22 -13.42
N ASP A 586 11.07 0.97 -13.85
CA ASP A 586 10.52 0.57 -15.15
C ASP A 586 9.01 0.32 -15.13
N PHE A 587 8.40 0.21 -13.94
CA PHE A 587 6.95 0.06 -13.81
C PHE A 587 6.26 1.42 -13.89
N TYR A 588 5.33 1.53 -14.82
CA TYR A 588 4.47 2.69 -15.04
C TYR A 588 3.08 2.41 -14.50
N TYR A 589 2.46 3.44 -13.93
CA TYR A 589 1.04 3.40 -13.57
C TYR A 589 0.19 3.31 -14.84
N LEU A 590 -0.70 2.31 -14.90
CA LEU A 590 -1.63 2.10 -16.02
C LEU A 590 -3.02 2.67 -15.75
N GLY A 591 -3.36 2.85 -14.47
CA GLY A 591 -4.67 3.34 -14.04
C GLY A 591 -5.14 2.68 -12.74
N GLU A 592 -6.34 3.09 -12.30
CA GLU A 592 -7.01 2.53 -11.14
C GLU A 592 -8.49 2.25 -11.39
N GLU A 593 -9.00 1.21 -10.73
CA GLU A 593 -10.38 0.73 -10.81
C GLU A 593 -10.99 0.70 -9.40
N ARG A 594 -12.28 0.97 -9.24
CA ARG A 594 -12.93 0.96 -7.92
C ARG A 594 -13.38 -0.45 -7.53
N LYS A 595 -13.13 -0.83 -6.28
CA LYS A 595 -13.68 -2.05 -5.66
C LYS A 595 -15.17 -1.95 -5.36
#